data_AF-A0A1M5P3G3-F1
#
_entry.id   AF-A0A1M5P3G3-F1
#
_cell.length_a   1.000
_cell.length_b   1.000
_cell.length_c   1.000
_cell.angle_alpha   90.00
_cell.angle_beta   90.00
_cell.angle_gamma   90.00
#
_symmetry.space_group_name_H-M   'P 1'
#
loop_
_entity.id
_entity.type
_entity.pdbx_description
1 polymer ?
#
loop_
_entity_poly.entity_id
_entity_poly.type
_entity_poly.pdbx_seq_one_letter_code
_entity_poly.pdbx_strand_id
1 'polypeptide(L)'
;MKKAFVMSLVCASVLAVTGCNSDSDSSGNADLEAELAKLQQENAQLADQNSALASDNTTLTADNATLKASNGALQAKAESYISSFPQQCAEIGQPFDYVDPNAPTESAVAAANSGVIDPDPGSCASCHGYEGEDNGGKMGSEAPHGAFGNPDTSCDSCHATDGPDSHYGTAYLDAHTEQDGTDPGNPTDPVDPSDPTFEQPGFGGSVVDGKTGASGPSYYGAGSYLNADYLLARVNGMTEQYEWKEVEGEGGATTLAQACQLANREHIETMFPDDGKAYELKQFKNQLGSKTIATVSKYTDDETGVDVEVPNVAIFGYGLKKEGDKYYASMSINHNNTCYNAVMNGDVRLNYYEYDPTQSLKVGMGDDARNRGARILGTVDLERTILGNAMWDFANPIYGGSAGEIVPDQVDWSLVGSCSLVVEVEGIIPLG
;
A
#
# COMPACT_ATOMS: atom_id res chain seq x y z
N MET A 1 -6.20 63.74 -34.27
CA MET A 1 -4.93 64.33 -34.76
C MET A 1 -4.95 64.89 -36.19
N LYS A 2 -6.07 64.83 -36.96
CA LYS A 2 -6.13 65.37 -38.34
C LYS A 2 -6.22 66.90 -38.47
N LYS A 3 -6.47 67.65 -37.38
CA LYS A 3 -6.65 69.12 -37.42
C LYS A 3 -5.38 69.93 -37.11
N ALA A 4 -4.35 69.32 -36.52
CA ALA A 4 -3.13 70.04 -36.12
C ALA A 4 -2.12 70.21 -37.27
N PHE A 5 -2.12 69.29 -38.26
CA PHE A 5 -1.15 69.33 -39.36
C PHE A 5 -1.47 70.39 -40.43
N VAL A 6 -2.77 70.62 -40.70
CA VAL A 6 -3.21 71.60 -41.71
C VAL A 6 -2.95 73.05 -41.28
N MET A 7 -2.86 73.32 -39.97
CA MET A 7 -2.70 74.67 -39.43
C MET A 7 -1.23 75.14 -39.35
N SER A 8 -0.27 74.21 -39.40
CA SER A 8 1.16 74.52 -39.41
C SER A 8 1.67 74.95 -40.80
N LEU A 9 1.07 74.43 -41.88
CA LEU A 9 1.52 74.70 -43.26
C LEU A 9 1.12 76.11 -43.74
N VAL A 10 0.04 76.66 -43.18
CA VAL A 10 -0.48 78.00 -43.53
C VAL A 10 0.30 79.12 -42.82
N CYS A 11 0.93 78.83 -41.67
CA CYS A 11 1.75 79.83 -40.96
C CYS A 11 3.19 79.92 -41.49
N ALA A 12 3.74 78.86 -42.09
CA ALA A 12 5.06 78.88 -42.71
C ALA A 12 5.07 79.57 -44.09
N SER A 13 3.93 79.61 -44.79
CA SER A 13 3.80 80.24 -46.12
C SER A 13 3.64 81.77 -46.08
N VAL A 14 3.38 82.36 -44.90
CA VAL A 14 3.24 83.83 -44.74
C VAL A 14 4.54 84.51 -44.25
N LEU A 15 5.54 83.76 -43.81
CA LEU A 15 6.82 84.30 -43.29
C LEU A 15 8.00 84.23 -44.28
N ALA A 16 7.79 83.71 -45.49
CA ALA A 16 8.80 83.61 -46.54
C ALA A 16 8.61 84.62 -47.71
N VAL A 17 7.93 85.76 -47.48
CA VAL A 17 7.68 86.79 -48.52
C VAL A 17 8.26 88.16 -48.16
N THR A 18 9.35 88.20 -47.39
CA THR A 18 10.14 89.43 -47.24
C THR A 18 11.63 89.13 -47.17
N GLY A 19 12.29 89.14 -48.33
CA GLY A 19 13.75 89.25 -48.39
C GLY A 19 14.45 88.42 -49.47
N CYS A 20 14.21 88.71 -50.76
CA CYS A 20 15.27 88.87 -51.78
C CYS A 20 14.65 89.25 -53.12
N ASN A 21 14.92 90.48 -53.53
CA ASN A 21 14.68 91.00 -54.88
C ASN A 21 16.00 90.93 -55.64
N SER A 22 16.13 89.98 -56.57
CA SER A 22 16.98 90.10 -57.76
C SER A 22 16.63 89.00 -58.74
N ASP A 23 16.06 89.39 -59.88
CA ASP A 23 16.07 88.63 -61.13
C ASP A 23 17.48 88.13 -61.43
N SER A 24 17.69 86.82 -61.30
CA SER A 24 18.71 85.98 -61.96
C SER A 24 19.13 84.83 -61.04
N ASP A 25 18.21 83.89 -60.76
CA ASP A 25 18.60 82.53 -60.41
C ASP A 25 17.39 81.60 -60.62
N SER A 26 17.26 81.09 -61.85
CA SER A 26 16.32 80.00 -62.19
C SER A 26 16.56 78.71 -61.39
N SER A 27 17.60 78.68 -60.54
CA SER A 27 17.95 77.62 -59.60
C SER A 27 17.06 77.59 -58.35
N GLY A 28 16.66 78.72 -57.77
CA GLY A 28 15.91 78.74 -56.50
C GLY A 28 14.47 78.20 -56.59
N ASN A 29 13.80 78.38 -57.73
CA ASN A 29 12.51 77.73 -58.02
C ASN A 29 12.70 76.25 -58.36
N ALA A 30 13.78 75.89 -59.06
CA ALA A 30 14.09 74.51 -59.39
C ALA A 30 14.41 73.67 -58.14
N ASP A 31 15.09 74.26 -57.15
CA ASP A 31 15.39 73.61 -55.87
C ASP A 31 14.12 73.36 -55.03
N LEU A 32 13.20 74.33 -55.00
CA LEU A 32 11.88 74.17 -54.36
C LEU A 32 11.01 73.12 -55.07
N GLU A 33 11.00 73.09 -56.40
CA GLU A 33 10.29 72.08 -57.18
C GLU A 33 10.88 70.67 -56.96
N ALA A 34 12.20 70.55 -56.86
CA ALA A 34 12.88 69.31 -56.53
C ALA A 34 12.55 68.83 -55.11
N GLU A 35 12.50 69.73 -54.13
CA GLU A 35 12.12 69.40 -52.74
C GLU A 35 10.64 69.00 -52.64
N LEU A 36 9.74 69.65 -53.39
CA LEU A 36 8.33 69.28 -53.47
C LEU A 36 8.16 67.88 -54.06
N ALA A 37 8.88 67.56 -55.15
CA ALA A 37 8.86 66.24 -55.77
C ALA A 37 9.37 65.15 -54.81
N LYS A 38 10.43 65.45 -54.04
CA LYS A 38 10.96 64.56 -53.00
C LYS A 38 9.95 64.31 -51.88
N LEU A 39 9.31 65.35 -51.36
CA LEU A 39 8.27 65.22 -50.32
C LEU A 39 7.04 64.46 -50.80
N GLN A 40 6.65 64.60 -52.08
CA GLN A 40 5.59 63.82 -52.69
C GLN A 40 5.96 62.33 -52.77
N GLN A 41 7.20 62.02 -53.13
CA GLN A 41 7.71 60.66 -53.15
C GLN A 41 7.76 60.04 -51.75
N GLU A 42 8.26 60.78 -50.75
CA GLU A 42 8.28 60.34 -49.35
C GLU A 42 6.86 60.09 -48.81
N ASN A 43 5.89 60.96 -49.15
CA ASN A 43 4.49 60.76 -48.78
C ASN A 43 3.86 59.53 -49.44
N ALA A 44 4.18 59.25 -50.71
CA ALA A 44 3.73 58.03 -51.37
C ALA A 44 4.33 56.79 -50.69
N GLN A 45 5.63 56.82 -50.37
CA GLN A 45 6.30 55.73 -49.67
C GLN A 45 5.72 55.50 -48.26
N LEU A 46 5.42 56.57 -47.52
CA LEU A 46 4.74 56.47 -46.22
C LEU A 46 3.32 55.92 -46.33
N ALA A 47 2.59 56.26 -47.40
CA ALA A 47 1.26 55.70 -47.65
C ALA A 47 1.31 54.19 -47.92
N ASP A 48 2.31 53.74 -48.69
CA ASP A 48 2.54 52.32 -48.95
C ASP A 48 2.93 51.57 -47.68
N GLN A 49 3.83 52.14 -46.86
CA GLN A 49 4.22 51.57 -45.57
C GLN A 49 3.03 51.48 -44.59
N ASN A 50 2.19 52.51 -44.52
CA ASN A 50 0.99 52.49 -43.68
C ASN A 50 -0.01 51.42 -44.15
N SER A 51 -0.13 51.22 -45.46
CA SER A 51 -1.00 50.19 -46.02
C SER A 51 -0.46 48.78 -45.70
N ALA A 52 0.85 48.57 -45.81
CA ALA A 52 1.49 47.32 -45.41
C ALA A 52 1.32 47.03 -43.91
N LEU A 53 1.58 48.02 -43.05
CA LEU A 53 1.37 47.89 -41.60
C LEU A 53 -0.09 47.59 -41.21
N ALA A 54 -1.06 48.16 -41.93
CA ALA A 54 -2.47 47.87 -41.72
C ALA A 54 -2.81 46.41 -42.09
N SER A 55 -2.21 45.90 -43.17
CA SER A 55 -2.33 44.50 -43.57
C SER A 55 -1.73 43.56 -42.51
N ASP A 56 -0.50 43.85 -42.05
CA ASP A 56 0.19 43.04 -41.03
C ASP A 56 -0.60 43.02 -39.70
N ASN A 57 -1.13 44.15 -39.27
CA ASN A 57 -1.99 44.22 -38.07
C ASN A 57 -3.26 43.38 -38.20
N THR A 58 -3.83 43.30 -39.41
CA THR A 58 -5.02 42.46 -39.66
C THR A 58 -4.66 40.98 -39.50
N THR A 59 -3.52 40.55 -40.05
CA THR A 59 -2.99 39.19 -39.91
C THR A 59 -2.70 38.85 -38.45
N LEU A 60 -1.95 39.70 -37.73
CA LEU A 60 -1.61 39.47 -36.32
C LEU A 60 -2.85 39.39 -35.41
N THR A 61 -3.92 40.10 -35.76
CA THR A 61 -5.20 40.02 -35.03
C THR A 61 -5.88 38.67 -35.26
N ALA A 62 -5.86 38.16 -36.49
CA ALA A 62 -6.40 36.84 -36.83
C ALA A 62 -5.60 35.70 -36.18
N ASP A 63 -4.27 35.79 -36.19
CA ASP A 63 -3.38 34.82 -35.54
C ASP A 63 -3.61 34.79 -34.03
N ASN A 64 -3.74 35.96 -33.39
CA ASN A 64 -4.08 36.04 -31.97
C ASN A 64 -5.43 35.41 -31.62
N ALA A 65 -6.44 35.60 -32.48
CA ALA A 65 -7.75 34.96 -32.29
C ALA A 65 -7.65 33.44 -32.37
N THR A 66 -6.86 32.93 -33.33
CA THR A 66 -6.60 31.50 -33.50
C THR A 66 -5.85 30.91 -32.31
N LEU A 67 -4.79 31.57 -31.84
CA LEU A 67 -4.03 31.16 -30.66
C LEU A 67 -4.90 31.13 -29.40
N LYS A 68 -5.76 32.12 -29.19
CA LYS A 68 -6.72 32.12 -28.06
C LYS A 68 -7.69 30.95 -28.12
N ALA A 69 -8.22 30.63 -29.31
CA ALA A 69 -9.12 29.49 -29.48
C ALA A 69 -8.41 28.16 -29.17
N SER A 70 -7.19 27.96 -29.70
CA SER A 70 -6.38 26.78 -29.41
C SER A 70 -6.03 26.66 -27.93
N ASN A 71 -5.70 27.77 -27.27
CA ASN A 71 -5.38 27.77 -25.84
C ASN A 71 -6.61 27.43 -24.99
N GLY A 72 -7.79 27.92 -25.36
CA GLY A 72 -9.05 27.55 -24.71
C GLY A 72 -9.38 26.06 -24.89
N ALA A 73 -9.14 25.49 -26.07
CA ALA A 73 -9.31 24.06 -26.31
C ALA A 73 -8.33 23.19 -25.52
N LEU A 74 -7.06 23.62 -25.40
CA LEU A 74 -6.05 22.94 -24.58
C LEU A 74 -6.38 23.03 -23.09
N GLN A 75 -6.88 24.18 -22.62
CA GLN A 75 -7.29 24.36 -21.24
C GLN A 75 -8.50 23.48 -20.89
N ALA A 76 -9.50 23.40 -21.77
CA ALA A 76 -10.64 22.49 -21.59
C ALA A 76 -10.21 21.02 -21.54
N LYS A 77 -9.21 20.63 -22.35
CA LYS A 77 -8.63 19.28 -22.34
C LYS A 77 -7.76 19.00 -21.10
N ALA A 78 -7.12 20.03 -20.54
CA ALA A 78 -6.35 19.91 -19.31
C ALA A 78 -7.27 19.82 -18.07
N GLU A 79 -8.41 20.50 -18.09
CA GLU A 79 -9.47 20.37 -17.09
C GLU A 79 -10.16 18.99 -17.14
N SER A 80 -10.11 18.30 -18.28
CA SER A 80 -10.64 16.94 -18.47
C SER A 80 -9.60 15.83 -18.24
N TYR A 81 -8.50 16.10 -17.53
CA TYR A 81 -7.47 15.07 -17.32
C TYR A 81 -7.97 14.01 -16.34
N ILE A 82 -8.47 12.91 -16.90
CA ILE A 82 -8.82 11.71 -16.15
C ILE A 82 -7.53 11.04 -15.71
N SER A 83 -7.27 11.02 -14.40
CA SER A 83 -6.10 10.40 -13.78
C SER A 83 -6.45 9.21 -12.89
N SER A 84 -7.73 8.92 -12.69
CA SER A 84 -8.19 7.82 -11.85
C SER A 84 -9.37 7.07 -12.48
N PHE A 85 -9.54 5.80 -12.08
CA PHE A 85 -10.68 4.99 -12.48
C PHE A 85 -12.04 5.56 -12.06
N PRO A 86 -12.22 6.14 -10.85
CA PRO A 86 -13.43 6.89 -10.51
C PRO A 86 -13.80 7.95 -11.54
N GLN A 87 -12.81 8.70 -12.03
CA GLN A 87 -13.01 9.73 -13.04
C GLN A 87 -13.34 9.12 -14.42
N GLN A 88 -12.74 7.98 -14.79
CA GLN A 88 -13.12 7.25 -16.01
C GLN A 88 -14.60 6.83 -15.97
N CYS A 89 -15.05 6.28 -14.85
CA CYS A 89 -16.45 5.89 -14.69
C CYS A 89 -17.41 7.09 -14.71
N ALA A 90 -17.04 8.19 -14.07
CA ALA A 90 -17.82 9.43 -14.10
C ALA A 90 -18.00 9.98 -15.52
N GLU A 91 -16.98 9.90 -16.37
CA GLU A 91 -17.01 10.37 -17.77
C GLU A 91 -18.07 9.63 -18.61
N ILE A 92 -18.27 8.33 -18.35
CA ILE A 92 -19.32 7.54 -19.03
C ILE A 92 -20.67 7.59 -18.28
N GLY A 93 -20.81 8.50 -17.32
CA GLY A 93 -22.03 8.71 -16.54
C GLY A 93 -22.33 7.60 -15.53
N GLN A 94 -21.31 6.82 -15.13
CA GLN A 94 -21.46 5.79 -14.10
C GLN A 94 -21.13 6.36 -12.72
N PRO A 95 -22.04 6.28 -11.74
CA PRO A 95 -21.76 6.73 -10.38
C PRO A 95 -20.65 5.88 -9.76
N PHE A 96 -19.69 6.57 -9.14
CA PHE A 96 -18.53 5.95 -8.54
C PHE A 96 -18.19 6.69 -7.24
N ASP A 97 -18.42 6.00 -6.13
CA ASP A 97 -18.00 6.45 -4.81
C ASP A 97 -16.80 5.59 -4.42
N TYR A 98 -15.62 6.21 -4.36
CA TYR A 98 -14.41 5.51 -3.93
C TYR A 98 -14.50 5.19 -2.44
N VAL A 99 -14.14 3.96 -2.09
CA VAL A 99 -14.05 3.47 -0.71
C VAL A 99 -12.63 2.99 -0.50
N ASP A 100 -11.88 3.65 0.39
CA ASP A 100 -10.54 3.21 0.77
C ASP A 100 -10.63 1.83 1.46
N PRO A 101 -10.08 0.75 0.86
CA PRO A 101 -10.13 -0.58 1.46
C PRO A 101 -9.29 -0.68 2.75
N ASN A 102 -8.42 0.30 3.01
CA ASN A 102 -7.57 0.37 4.20
C ASN A 102 -7.98 1.50 5.15
N ALA A 103 -9.18 2.06 4.99
CA ALA A 103 -9.69 3.05 5.93
C ALA A 103 -9.61 2.48 7.36
N PRO A 104 -9.06 3.22 8.35
CA PRO A 104 -8.92 2.72 9.70
C PRO A 104 -10.29 2.33 10.26
N THR A 105 -10.46 1.08 10.67
CA THR A 105 -11.72 0.63 11.27
C THR A 105 -11.69 0.86 12.78
N GLU A 106 -12.81 1.27 13.37
CA GLU A 106 -12.96 1.41 14.84
C GLU A 106 -13.13 0.06 15.56
N SER A 107 -12.74 -1.07 14.96
CA SER A 107 -12.60 -2.38 15.59
C SER A 107 -12.35 -3.44 14.52
N ALA A 108 -11.10 -3.88 14.41
CA ALA A 108 -10.85 -5.23 13.96
C ALA A 108 -9.61 -5.75 14.68
N VAL A 109 -9.78 -6.48 15.78
CA VAL A 109 -8.81 -7.54 16.09
C VAL A 109 -9.07 -8.62 15.05
N ALA A 110 -8.60 -8.40 13.82
CA ALA A 110 -8.61 -9.42 12.79
C ALA A 110 -7.64 -10.51 13.26
N ALA A 111 -8.18 -11.64 13.71
CA ALA A 111 -7.37 -12.83 13.91
C ALA A 111 -6.93 -13.31 12.52
N ALA A 112 -5.72 -12.93 12.12
CA ALA A 112 -5.14 -13.46 10.89
C ALA A 112 -4.97 -14.97 11.05
N ASN A 113 -5.61 -15.73 10.15
CA ASN A 113 -5.31 -17.14 9.91
C ASN A 113 -3.90 -17.25 9.30
N SER A 114 -2.87 -17.15 10.15
CA SER A 114 -1.59 -17.77 9.83
C SER A 114 -1.85 -19.26 9.93
N GLY A 115 -1.81 -19.98 8.79
CA GLY A 115 -2.23 -21.39 8.62
C GLY A 115 -1.49 -22.39 9.50
N VAL A 116 -1.73 -22.30 10.80
CA VAL A 116 -1.23 -23.14 11.87
C VAL A 116 -2.41 -24.00 12.30
N ILE A 117 -2.33 -25.29 12.00
CA ILE A 117 -3.28 -26.28 12.50
C ILE A 117 -2.95 -26.45 13.99
N ASP A 118 -3.74 -25.77 14.82
CA ASP A 118 -3.73 -25.94 16.26
C ASP A 118 -4.57 -27.19 16.61
N PRO A 119 -3.98 -28.23 17.23
CA PRO A 119 -4.71 -29.44 17.61
C PRO A 119 -5.64 -29.25 18.82
N ASP A 120 -5.94 -28.01 19.23
CA ASP A 120 -6.94 -27.75 20.27
C ASP A 120 -8.24 -28.52 19.97
N PRO A 121 -8.77 -29.33 20.92
CA PRO A 121 -10.06 -30.04 20.78
C PRO A 121 -11.27 -29.13 20.50
N GLY A 122 -11.10 -27.80 20.51
CA GLY A 122 -12.09 -26.82 20.05
C GLY A 122 -12.02 -26.43 18.57
N SER A 123 -11.02 -26.88 17.80
CA SER A 123 -10.92 -26.54 16.38
C SER A 123 -11.92 -27.34 15.53
N CYS A 124 -12.60 -26.69 14.59
CA CYS A 124 -13.63 -27.34 13.76
C CYS A 124 -13.08 -28.54 12.96
N ALA A 125 -11.78 -28.52 12.64
CA ALA A 125 -11.07 -29.58 11.92
C ALA A 125 -10.93 -30.88 12.73
N SER A 126 -11.06 -30.82 14.07
CA SER A 126 -11.03 -32.02 14.93
C SER A 126 -12.28 -32.91 14.75
N CYS A 127 -13.40 -32.32 14.28
CA CYS A 127 -14.69 -33.01 14.12
C CYS A 127 -15.20 -33.07 12.66
N HIS A 128 -14.70 -32.20 11.78
CA HIS A 128 -15.07 -32.15 10.36
C HIS A 128 -13.86 -32.47 9.48
N GLY A 129 -13.74 -33.73 9.07
CA GLY A 129 -12.70 -34.16 8.12
C GLY A 129 -13.05 -33.80 6.68
N TYR A 130 -12.08 -33.27 5.94
CA TYR A 130 -12.17 -33.03 4.49
C TYR A 130 -11.55 -34.22 3.73
N GLU A 131 -12.20 -35.38 3.80
CA GLU A 131 -11.87 -36.49 2.89
C GLU A 131 -13.14 -36.98 2.20
N GLY A 132 -13.28 -36.65 0.91
CA GLY A 132 -13.78 -37.64 -0.05
C GLY A 132 -12.58 -38.51 -0.42
N GLU A 133 -12.65 -39.83 -0.56
CA GLU A 133 -13.75 -40.72 -0.88
C GLU A 133 -13.43 -42.10 -0.25
N ASP A 134 -14.36 -42.73 0.48
CA ASP A 134 -14.85 -44.08 0.17
C ASP A 134 -15.73 -44.63 1.30
N ASN A 135 -16.87 -45.20 0.88
CA ASN A 135 -18.01 -45.55 1.72
C ASN A 135 -17.73 -46.60 2.81
N GLY A 136 -18.14 -46.29 4.05
CA GLY A 136 -18.18 -47.32 5.10
C GLY A 136 -18.76 -46.99 6.48
N GLY A 137 -19.22 -45.76 6.78
CA GLY A 137 -19.90 -45.51 8.06
C GLY A 137 -20.01 -44.04 8.47
N LYS A 138 -21.01 -43.34 7.94
CA LYS A 138 -21.62 -42.10 8.46
C LYS A 138 -20.67 -41.09 9.16
N MET A 139 -19.74 -40.50 8.43
CA MET A 139 -19.31 -39.12 8.63
C MET A 139 -19.14 -38.51 7.24
N GLY A 140 -20.02 -37.59 6.89
CA GLY A 140 -20.20 -37.13 5.52
C GLY A 140 -21.23 -36.02 5.51
N SER A 141 -20.84 -34.87 6.04
CA SER A 141 -21.45 -33.60 5.69
C SER A 141 -20.30 -32.69 5.31
N GLU A 142 -20.16 -32.42 4.01
CA GLU A 142 -19.41 -31.25 3.54
C GLU A 142 -19.91 -30.04 4.35
N ALA A 143 -19.00 -29.35 5.02
CA ALA A 143 -19.35 -28.10 5.68
C ALA A 143 -19.80 -27.11 4.59
N PRO A 144 -20.91 -26.37 4.76
CA PRO A 144 -21.42 -25.42 3.76
C PRO A 144 -20.56 -24.14 3.63
N HIS A 145 -19.39 -24.09 4.28
CA HIS A 145 -18.42 -23.00 4.22
C HIS A 145 -17.01 -23.56 3.98
N GLY A 146 -16.13 -22.75 3.41
CA GLY A 146 -14.71 -23.11 3.25
C GLY A 146 -14.02 -23.43 4.59
N ALA A 147 -12.79 -23.93 4.51
CA ALA A 147 -11.98 -24.45 5.64
C ALA A 147 -11.73 -23.47 6.81
N PHE A 148 -12.24 -22.25 6.75
CA PHE A 148 -11.99 -21.17 7.69
C PHE A 148 -13.30 -20.43 8.00
N GLY A 149 -14.07 -20.95 8.95
CA GLY A 149 -15.16 -20.20 9.57
C GLY A 149 -14.62 -19.01 10.36
N ASN A 150 -15.46 -18.00 10.56
CA ASN A 150 -15.17 -16.81 11.36
C ASN A 150 -14.71 -17.21 12.80
N PRO A 151 -13.64 -16.62 13.35
CA PRO A 151 -13.20 -16.87 14.74
C PRO A 151 -14.26 -16.56 15.81
N ASP A 152 -15.31 -15.79 15.48
CA ASP A 152 -16.40 -15.45 16.41
C ASP A 152 -17.53 -16.50 16.45
N THR A 153 -17.52 -17.52 15.59
CA THR A 153 -18.53 -18.59 15.61
C THR A 153 -18.14 -19.72 16.55
N SER A 154 -18.67 -19.72 17.79
CA SER A 154 -18.57 -20.89 18.67
C SER A 154 -19.37 -22.08 18.09
N CYS A 155 -18.99 -23.31 18.43
CA CYS A 155 -19.70 -24.52 18.01
C CYS A 155 -21.21 -24.47 18.31
N ASP A 156 -21.63 -23.70 19.32
CA ASP A 156 -23.02 -23.55 19.74
C ASP A 156 -23.89 -22.87 18.68
N SER A 157 -23.31 -22.02 17.84
CA SER A 157 -24.03 -21.37 16.74
C SER A 157 -24.55 -22.37 15.69
N CYS A 158 -23.85 -23.50 15.55
CA CYS A 158 -24.18 -24.57 14.60
C CYS A 158 -24.78 -25.82 15.27
N HIS A 159 -24.48 -26.05 16.57
CA HIS A 159 -24.86 -27.25 17.31
C HIS A 159 -25.79 -27.00 18.49
N ALA A 160 -26.50 -25.87 18.53
CA ALA A 160 -27.50 -25.59 19.56
C ALA A 160 -28.44 -26.79 19.75
N THR A 161 -28.31 -27.43 20.90
CA THR A 161 -28.95 -28.70 21.28
C THR A 161 -30.33 -28.43 21.83
N ASP A 162 -31.25 -27.93 21.02
CA ASP A 162 -32.67 -27.87 21.41
C ASP A 162 -33.60 -28.11 20.20
N GLY A 163 -33.90 -29.39 19.95
CA GLY A 163 -35.21 -29.81 19.43
C GLY A 163 -35.24 -30.49 18.04
N PRO A 164 -36.06 -31.54 17.86
CA PRO A 164 -36.29 -32.18 16.56
C PRO A 164 -37.27 -31.34 15.73
N ASP A 165 -37.10 -31.32 14.41
CA ASP A 165 -37.86 -30.56 13.40
C ASP A 165 -37.57 -29.05 13.29
N SER A 166 -36.64 -28.69 12.40
CA SER A 166 -36.78 -27.45 11.61
C SER A 166 -36.06 -27.55 10.25
N HIS A 167 -36.62 -28.35 9.33
CA HIS A 167 -36.50 -28.01 7.92
C HIS A 167 -37.43 -26.81 7.65
N TYR A 168 -36.87 -25.75 7.06
CA TYR A 168 -37.49 -24.46 6.67
C TYR A 168 -37.81 -23.46 7.80
N GLY A 169 -37.16 -22.29 7.76
CA GLY A 169 -37.76 -21.04 8.24
C GLY A 169 -36.85 -20.06 8.98
N THR A 170 -36.28 -19.11 8.22
CA THR A 170 -36.08 -17.70 8.62
C THR A 170 -35.29 -17.38 9.89
N ALA A 171 -33.97 -17.37 9.77
CA ALA A 171 -33.06 -16.44 10.46
C ALA A 171 -31.79 -16.26 9.60
N TYR A 172 -31.96 -15.65 8.44
CA TYR A 172 -30.87 -15.22 7.56
C TYR A 172 -30.33 -13.89 8.13
N LEU A 173 -29.55 -13.97 9.21
CA LEU A 173 -28.77 -12.87 9.75
C LEU A 173 -27.29 -13.26 9.59
N ASP A 174 -26.81 -12.97 8.39
CA ASP A 174 -25.47 -12.48 8.08
C ASP A 174 -24.29 -13.07 8.87
N ALA A 175 -24.05 -14.37 8.67
CA ALA A 175 -22.77 -15.01 9.03
C ALA A 175 -21.71 -14.87 7.91
N HIS A 176 -21.93 -13.98 6.94
CA HIS A 176 -21.08 -13.75 5.76
C HIS A 176 -20.42 -12.37 5.73
N THR A 177 -20.14 -11.77 6.89
CA THR A 177 -19.04 -10.80 6.91
C THR A 177 -17.75 -11.60 6.76
N GLU A 178 -17.33 -11.79 5.51
CA GLU A 178 -15.91 -11.93 5.24
C GLU A 178 -15.23 -10.79 6.01
N GLN A 179 -14.37 -11.13 6.96
CA GLN A 179 -13.65 -10.12 7.71
C GLN A 179 -12.68 -9.49 6.70
N ASP A 180 -13.06 -8.32 6.19
CA ASP A 180 -12.29 -7.54 5.23
C ASP A 180 -10.89 -7.28 5.79
N GLY A 181 -9.89 -7.28 4.90
CA GLY A 181 -8.49 -7.14 5.26
C GLY A 181 -8.13 -5.69 5.52
N THR A 182 -8.85 -5.04 6.43
CA THR A 182 -8.67 -3.63 6.74
C THR A 182 -7.41 -3.42 7.59
N ASP A 183 -6.76 -2.25 7.46
CA ASP A 183 -5.87 -1.77 8.51
C ASP A 183 -6.70 -1.79 9.82
N PRO A 184 -6.30 -2.59 10.82
CA PRO A 184 -7.05 -2.71 12.08
C PRO A 184 -7.07 -1.39 12.86
N GLY A 185 -6.39 -0.36 12.34
CA GLY A 185 -6.20 0.90 13.02
C GLY A 185 -5.37 0.71 14.28
N ASN A 186 -5.60 1.63 15.23
CA ASN A 186 -5.19 1.42 16.61
C ASN A 186 -6.31 0.66 17.34
N PRO A 187 -6.00 -0.23 18.30
CA PRO A 187 -6.99 -0.84 19.18
C PRO A 187 -7.92 0.21 19.81
N THR A 188 -9.16 -0.20 20.04
CA THR A 188 -10.29 0.71 20.34
C THR A 188 -10.50 0.95 21.83
N ASP A 189 -9.93 0.09 22.66
CA ASP A 189 -9.63 0.39 24.06
C ASP A 189 -8.29 1.14 24.10
N PRO A 190 -8.07 2.16 24.97
CA PRO A 190 -6.87 2.98 24.97
C PRO A 190 -5.71 2.19 25.60
N VAL A 191 -5.30 1.13 24.94
CA VAL A 191 -4.09 0.39 25.24
C VAL A 191 -2.97 1.21 24.63
N ASP A 192 -2.28 1.97 25.48
CA ASP A 192 -1.13 2.74 25.05
C ASP A 192 -0.09 1.76 24.47
N PRO A 193 0.28 1.88 23.18
CA PRO A 193 1.24 0.97 22.55
C PRO A 193 2.61 1.00 23.23
N SER A 194 2.91 2.05 24.01
CA SER A 194 4.12 2.18 24.79
C SER A 194 4.01 1.67 26.23
N ASP A 195 2.81 1.27 26.69
CA ASP A 195 2.60 0.67 28.03
C ASP A 195 3.00 -0.82 28.01
N PRO A 196 4.14 -1.18 28.61
CA PRO A 196 4.74 -2.48 28.39
C PRO A 196 3.96 -3.60 29.08
N THR A 197 3.59 -4.64 28.33
CA THR A 197 2.99 -5.86 28.92
C THR A 197 4.03 -6.69 29.70
N PHE A 198 5.30 -6.59 29.31
CA PHE A 198 6.41 -7.35 29.90
C PHE A 198 7.41 -6.41 30.60
N GLU A 199 8.11 -6.93 31.60
CA GLU A 199 9.15 -6.17 32.29
C GLU A 199 10.21 -5.65 31.31
N GLN A 200 10.41 -4.33 31.33
CA GLN A 200 11.38 -3.69 30.44
C GLN A 200 12.78 -3.77 31.04
N PRO A 201 13.82 -4.01 30.20
CA PRO A 201 15.20 -4.01 30.66
C PRO A 201 15.56 -2.66 31.32
N GLY A 202 16.08 -2.73 32.54
CA GLY A 202 16.60 -1.55 33.24
C GLY A 202 17.92 -1.08 32.64
N PHE A 203 17.99 0.15 32.15
CA PHE A 203 19.21 0.71 31.58
C PHE A 203 19.92 1.64 32.56
N GLY A 204 21.10 1.23 33.03
CA GLY A 204 22.03 2.16 33.64
C GLY A 204 22.52 3.16 32.60
N GLY A 205 22.59 4.45 32.95
CA GLY A 205 23.19 5.45 32.07
C GLY A 205 24.61 5.04 31.66
N SER A 206 24.96 5.20 30.37
CA SER A 206 26.27 4.86 29.78
C SER A 206 26.60 3.37 29.59
N VAL A 207 25.66 2.45 29.82
CA VAL A 207 25.92 1.01 29.63
C VAL A 207 25.58 0.60 28.19
N VAL A 208 26.49 -0.14 27.54
CA VAL A 208 26.21 -0.82 26.27
C VAL A 208 25.22 -1.94 26.57
N ASP A 209 24.05 -1.87 25.94
CA ASP A 209 23.06 -2.92 26.07
C ASP A 209 23.41 -4.11 25.16
N GLY A 210 24.19 -5.04 25.71
CA GLY A 210 24.47 -6.31 25.05
C GLY A 210 23.29 -7.29 25.04
N LYS A 211 22.25 -7.07 25.86
CA LYS A 211 21.09 -7.97 25.95
C LYS A 211 20.14 -7.72 24.80
N THR A 212 19.78 -6.47 24.57
CA THR A 212 18.93 -6.12 23.44
C THR A 212 19.73 -5.79 22.19
N GLY A 213 20.91 -5.17 22.29
CA GLY A 213 21.68 -4.74 21.13
C GLY A 213 21.15 -3.45 20.46
N ALA A 214 20.27 -2.70 21.12
CA ALA A 214 19.77 -1.43 20.61
C ALA A 214 20.60 -0.22 21.06
N SER A 215 20.40 0.91 20.37
CA SER A 215 21.04 2.19 20.66
C SER A 215 20.54 2.73 22.00
N GLY A 216 21.42 3.27 22.85
CA GLY A 216 21.17 3.66 24.26
C GLY A 216 19.84 4.38 24.62
N PRO A 217 19.56 4.62 25.92
CA PRO A 217 18.24 4.97 26.49
C PRO A 217 17.40 6.02 25.73
N SER A 218 18.03 6.95 25.03
CA SER A 218 17.38 8.00 24.23
C SER A 218 16.64 7.53 22.98
N TYR A 219 16.82 6.28 22.53
CA TYR A 219 16.18 5.74 21.31
C TYR A 219 15.11 4.68 21.59
N TYR A 220 14.96 4.23 22.83
CA TYR A 220 14.09 3.11 23.24
C TYR A 220 12.60 3.45 23.42
N GLY A 221 12.15 4.69 23.16
CA GLY A 221 10.75 5.10 23.37
C GLY A 221 10.00 5.53 22.10
N ALA A 222 10.70 5.74 20.98
CA ALA A 222 10.10 6.25 19.76
C ALA A 222 9.69 5.09 18.85
N GLY A 223 8.39 4.92 18.60
CA GLY A 223 7.85 3.95 17.64
C GLY A 223 7.94 2.47 18.05
N SER A 224 8.19 2.16 19.32
CA SER A 224 8.31 0.77 19.80
C SER A 224 7.03 0.25 20.43
N TYR A 225 6.41 -0.76 19.84
CA TYR A 225 5.23 -1.42 20.40
C TYR A 225 5.67 -2.32 21.56
N LEU A 226 5.35 -1.93 22.79
CA LEU A 226 5.69 -2.65 24.03
C LEU A 226 4.50 -3.39 24.63
N ASN A 227 3.30 -2.98 24.25
CA ASN A 227 2.08 -3.66 24.63
C ASN A 227 1.78 -4.85 23.70
N ALA A 228 1.57 -6.02 24.27
CA ALA A 228 1.34 -7.27 23.55
C ALA A 228 -0.01 -7.32 22.84
N ASP A 229 -1.07 -6.78 23.45
CA ASP A 229 -2.41 -6.72 22.83
C ASP A 229 -2.42 -5.76 21.63
N TYR A 230 -1.75 -4.61 21.76
CA TYR A 230 -1.56 -3.69 20.64
C TYR A 230 -0.70 -4.34 19.53
N LEU A 231 0.41 -4.97 19.91
CA LEU A 231 1.30 -5.64 18.95
C LEU A 231 0.59 -6.79 18.23
N LEU A 232 -0.28 -7.54 18.91
CA LEU A 232 -1.06 -8.61 18.31
C LEU A 232 -1.94 -8.08 17.17
N ALA A 233 -2.63 -6.95 17.38
CA ALA A 233 -3.42 -6.31 16.34
C ALA A 233 -2.56 -5.88 15.14
N ARG A 234 -1.40 -5.24 15.38
CA ARG A 234 -0.51 -4.78 14.29
C ARG A 234 0.15 -5.93 13.54
N VAL A 235 0.69 -6.93 14.25
CA VAL A 235 1.36 -8.09 13.64
C VAL A 235 0.40 -8.85 12.73
N ASN A 236 -0.85 -9.02 13.13
CA ASN A 236 -1.83 -9.76 12.33
C ASN A 236 -2.56 -8.88 11.31
N GLY A 237 -2.47 -7.56 11.42
CA GLY A 237 -3.12 -6.65 10.49
C GLY A 237 -2.58 -6.77 9.06
N MET A 238 -3.50 -6.57 8.12
CA MET A 238 -3.22 -6.67 6.69
C MET A 238 -3.58 -5.35 6.00
N THR A 239 -2.92 -5.10 4.88
CA THR A 239 -3.33 -4.12 3.88
C THR A 239 -4.01 -4.86 2.75
N GLU A 240 -5.14 -4.34 2.33
CA GLU A 240 -5.90 -4.82 1.20
C GLU A 240 -5.64 -3.93 -0.01
N GLN A 241 -5.43 -4.58 -1.15
CA GLN A 241 -5.05 -3.93 -2.39
C GLN A 241 -5.85 -4.53 -3.54
N TYR A 242 -6.18 -3.65 -4.49
CA TYR A 242 -6.91 -3.99 -5.70
C TYR A 242 -6.07 -3.61 -6.92
N GLU A 243 -5.87 -4.56 -7.83
CA GLU A 243 -5.15 -4.33 -9.08
C GLU A 243 -5.93 -4.88 -10.29
N TRP A 244 -5.71 -4.25 -11.44
CA TRP A 244 -6.15 -4.81 -12.72
C TRP A 244 -5.24 -5.98 -13.10
N LYS A 245 -5.84 -7.16 -13.26
CA LYS A 245 -5.14 -8.35 -13.74
C LYS A 245 -5.65 -8.73 -15.12
N GLU A 246 -4.72 -8.80 -16.07
CA GLU A 246 -5.00 -9.28 -17.42
C GLU A 246 -5.46 -10.75 -17.36
N VAL A 247 -6.52 -11.08 -18.10
CA VAL A 247 -7.08 -12.42 -18.19
C VAL A 247 -6.86 -12.96 -19.61
N GLU A 248 -6.21 -14.12 -19.70
CA GLU A 248 -6.05 -14.85 -20.97
C GLU A 248 -7.25 -15.80 -21.17
N GLY A 249 -8.26 -15.40 -21.96
CA GLY A 249 -9.37 -16.29 -22.35
C GLY A 249 -10.77 -15.66 -22.26
N GLU A 250 -11.78 -16.51 -22.06
CA GLU A 250 -13.18 -16.06 -21.83
C GLU A 250 -13.35 -15.57 -20.38
N GLY A 251 -13.63 -14.28 -20.21
CA GLY A 251 -13.81 -13.65 -18.90
C GLY A 251 -13.26 -12.22 -18.88
N GLY A 252 -13.52 -11.48 -17.79
CA GLY A 252 -13.02 -10.12 -17.60
C GLY A 252 -13.79 -9.01 -18.34
N ALA A 253 -13.58 -7.77 -17.90
CA ALA A 253 -14.06 -6.58 -18.57
C ALA A 253 -13.10 -6.20 -19.71
N THR A 254 -13.63 -6.02 -20.92
CA THR A 254 -12.88 -5.53 -22.09
C THR A 254 -13.23 -4.09 -22.44
N THR A 255 -14.19 -3.51 -21.72
CA THR A 255 -14.64 -2.13 -21.92
C THR A 255 -14.76 -1.44 -20.58
N LEU A 256 -14.53 -0.12 -20.57
CA LEU A 256 -14.72 0.71 -19.38
C LEU A 256 -16.13 0.57 -18.79
N ALA A 257 -17.16 0.46 -19.65
CA ALA A 257 -18.54 0.28 -19.19
C ALA A 257 -18.74 -1.04 -18.41
N GLN A 258 -18.06 -2.11 -18.80
CA GLN A 258 -18.07 -3.37 -18.03
C GLN A 258 -17.25 -3.24 -16.74
N ALA A 259 -16.08 -2.61 -16.81
CA ALA A 259 -15.20 -2.41 -15.66
C ALA A 259 -15.90 -1.63 -14.54
N CYS A 260 -16.64 -0.57 -14.89
CA CYS A 260 -17.42 0.24 -13.95
C CYS A 260 -18.63 -0.49 -13.34
N GLN A 261 -18.87 -1.76 -13.68
CA GLN A 261 -19.92 -2.61 -13.10
C GLN A 261 -19.35 -3.83 -12.36
N LEU A 262 -18.02 -3.97 -12.29
CA LEU A 262 -17.40 -5.06 -11.54
C LEU A 262 -17.66 -4.90 -10.04
N ALA A 263 -17.73 -6.02 -9.32
CA ALA A 263 -17.71 -6.02 -7.87
C ALA A 263 -16.36 -5.50 -7.35
N ASN A 264 -16.37 -4.88 -6.17
CA ASN A 264 -15.20 -4.32 -5.49
C ASN A 264 -14.51 -3.18 -6.27
N ARG A 265 -15.12 -2.70 -7.35
CA ARG A 265 -14.63 -1.58 -8.17
C ARG A 265 -14.40 -0.32 -7.35
N GLU A 266 -15.19 -0.11 -6.31
CA GLU A 266 -15.13 1.04 -5.40
C GLU A 266 -13.76 1.19 -4.71
N HIS A 267 -12.95 0.13 -4.67
CA HIS A 267 -11.67 0.09 -3.96
C HIS A 267 -10.43 0.33 -4.83
N ILE A 268 -10.59 0.58 -6.15
CA ILE A 268 -9.46 0.83 -7.06
C ILE A 268 -9.45 2.26 -7.60
N GLU A 269 -8.31 2.94 -7.44
CA GLU A 269 -8.07 4.26 -8.03
C GLU A 269 -7.35 4.17 -9.38
N THR A 270 -6.55 3.14 -9.59
CA THR A 270 -5.77 2.94 -10.81
C THR A 270 -6.68 2.80 -12.02
N MET A 271 -6.44 3.59 -13.07
CA MET A 271 -7.24 3.58 -14.30
C MET A 271 -7.36 2.19 -14.92
N PHE A 272 -8.56 1.87 -15.41
CA PHE A 272 -8.80 0.73 -16.28
C PHE A 272 -7.97 0.90 -17.57
N PRO A 273 -7.18 -0.12 -17.97
CA PRO A 273 -6.36 -0.05 -19.16
C PRO A 273 -7.21 0.03 -20.44
N ASP A 274 -6.85 0.93 -21.35
CA ASP A 274 -7.48 1.07 -22.68
C ASP A 274 -6.56 0.49 -23.77
N ASP A 275 -6.21 -0.78 -23.65
CA ASP A 275 -5.34 -1.49 -24.59
C ASP A 275 -6.07 -2.62 -25.36
N GLY A 276 -7.39 -2.73 -25.17
CA GLY A 276 -8.26 -3.71 -25.85
C GLY A 276 -8.20 -5.12 -25.27
N LYS A 277 -7.51 -5.33 -24.14
CA LYS A 277 -7.45 -6.62 -23.46
C LYS A 277 -8.56 -6.77 -22.41
N ALA A 278 -8.72 -7.99 -21.92
CA ALA A 278 -9.65 -8.31 -20.85
C ALA A 278 -8.96 -8.22 -19.48
N TYR A 279 -9.59 -7.55 -18.53
CA TYR A 279 -9.09 -7.43 -17.16
C TYR A 279 -10.15 -7.84 -16.14
N GLU A 280 -9.70 -8.50 -15.08
CA GLU A 280 -10.46 -8.69 -13.85
C GLU A 280 -9.87 -7.80 -12.74
N LEU A 281 -10.71 -7.50 -11.74
CA LEU A 281 -10.23 -6.86 -10.53
C LEU A 281 -9.73 -7.95 -9.58
N LYS A 282 -8.44 -7.91 -9.27
CA LYS A 282 -7.81 -8.86 -8.34
C LYS A 282 -7.62 -8.18 -6.99
N GLN A 283 -8.27 -8.73 -5.98
CA GLN A 283 -8.01 -8.43 -4.58
C GLN A 283 -6.81 -9.25 -4.09
N PHE A 284 -5.93 -8.63 -3.33
CA PHE A 284 -4.91 -9.33 -2.56
C PHE A 284 -4.66 -8.62 -1.24
N LYS A 285 -4.27 -9.40 -0.22
CA LYS A 285 -3.99 -8.91 1.13
C LYS A 285 -2.52 -9.15 1.46
N ASN A 286 -1.84 -8.14 1.99
CA ASN A 286 -0.45 -8.21 2.43
C ASN A 286 -0.36 -7.88 3.92
N GLN A 287 0.64 -8.41 4.62
CA GLN A 287 0.87 -8.05 6.02
C GLN A 287 1.34 -6.59 6.14
N LEU A 288 0.91 -5.88 7.20
CA LEU A 288 1.26 -4.46 7.41
C LEU A 288 2.76 -4.20 7.55
N GLY A 289 3.46 -5.13 8.19
CA GLY A 289 4.87 -4.98 8.52
C GLY A 289 5.71 -6.18 8.08
N SER A 290 7.01 -5.93 7.97
CA SER A 290 8.01 -6.96 7.76
C SER A 290 8.26 -7.75 9.03
N LYS A 291 8.44 -9.06 8.88
CA LYS A 291 8.59 -10.03 9.96
C LYS A 291 9.84 -10.84 9.77
N THR A 292 10.72 -10.81 10.76
CA THR A 292 11.96 -11.60 10.73
C THR A 292 12.09 -12.46 11.96
N ILE A 293 12.76 -13.60 11.81
CA ILE A 293 13.19 -14.45 12.91
C ILE A 293 14.71 -14.58 12.86
N ALA A 294 15.35 -14.43 14.01
CA ALA A 294 16.75 -14.71 14.19
C ALA A 294 16.92 -15.95 15.07
N THR A 295 17.79 -16.85 14.62
CA THR A 295 18.16 -18.10 15.29
C THR A 295 19.68 -18.23 15.31
N VAL A 296 20.23 -19.09 16.16
CA VAL A 296 21.66 -19.45 16.10
C VAL A 296 21.82 -20.76 15.37
N SER A 297 22.64 -20.79 14.32
CA SER A 297 23.10 -22.02 13.69
C SER A 297 24.35 -22.50 14.42
N LYS A 298 24.38 -23.78 14.79
CA LYS A 298 25.55 -24.45 15.37
C LYS A 298 25.96 -25.61 14.48
N TYR A 299 27.18 -25.57 13.96
CA TYR A 299 27.73 -26.64 13.12
C TYR A 299 29.25 -26.70 13.26
N THR A 300 29.82 -27.88 13.03
CA THR A 300 31.27 -28.03 12.89
C THR A 300 31.64 -27.68 11.46
N ASP A 301 32.56 -26.73 11.28
CA ASP A 301 33.06 -26.31 9.97
C ASP A 301 33.89 -27.44 9.35
N ASP A 302 33.48 -27.92 8.17
CA ASP A 302 34.09 -29.08 7.50
C ASP A 302 35.55 -28.85 7.07
N GLU A 303 35.95 -27.59 6.86
CA GLU A 303 37.31 -27.24 6.40
C GLU A 303 38.29 -27.14 7.57
N THR A 304 37.83 -26.60 8.70
CA THR A 304 38.66 -26.28 9.87
C THR A 304 38.49 -27.26 11.02
N GLY A 305 37.40 -28.03 11.05
CA GLY A 305 37.03 -28.94 12.12
C GLY A 305 36.65 -28.23 13.43
N VAL A 306 36.33 -26.94 13.37
CA VAL A 306 36.00 -26.10 14.54
C VAL A 306 34.50 -25.96 14.66
N ASP A 307 33.97 -26.05 15.88
CA ASP A 307 32.56 -25.74 16.15
C ASP A 307 32.32 -24.24 16.00
N VAL A 308 31.38 -23.89 15.13
CA VAL A 308 31.01 -22.52 14.81
C VAL A 308 29.58 -22.25 15.25
N GLU A 309 29.37 -21.10 15.89
CA GLU A 309 28.05 -20.54 16.15
C GLU A 309 27.87 -19.27 15.32
N VAL A 310 26.91 -19.26 14.41
CA VAL A 310 26.61 -18.09 13.56
C VAL A 310 25.15 -17.65 13.72
N PRO A 311 24.88 -16.34 13.80
CA PRO A 311 23.52 -15.85 13.72
C PRO A 311 22.95 -16.10 12.32
N ASN A 312 21.71 -16.56 12.26
CA ASN A 312 20.94 -16.74 11.04
C ASN A 312 19.66 -15.93 11.13
N VAL A 313 19.30 -15.22 10.06
CA VAL A 313 18.08 -14.40 9.99
C VAL A 313 17.28 -14.81 8.77
N ALA A 314 15.98 -15.06 8.97
CA ALA A 314 15.05 -15.38 7.90
C ALA A 314 13.81 -14.49 7.98
N ILE A 315 13.13 -14.36 6.84
CA ILE A 315 11.88 -13.61 6.71
C ILE A 315 10.76 -14.64 6.59
N PHE A 316 9.88 -14.70 7.59
CA PHE A 316 8.70 -15.57 7.58
C PHE A 316 7.48 -14.79 8.06
N GLY A 317 6.31 -15.10 7.50
CA GLY A 317 5.05 -14.63 8.04
C GLY A 317 4.71 -15.40 9.32
N TYR A 318 4.91 -14.76 10.48
CA TYR A 318 4.41 -15.29 11.76
C TYR A 318 3.20 -14.50 12.24
N GLY A 319 2.23 -15.17 12.85
CA GLY A 319 1.12 -14.53 13.56
C GLY A 319 1.41 -14.39 15.04
N LEU A 320 0.63 -13.57 15.74
CA LEU A 320 0.56 -13.55 17.21
C LEU A 320 -0.82 -14.01 17.67
N LYS A 321 -0.87 -14.86 18.68
CA LYS A 321 -2.11 -15.33 19.33
C LYS A 321 -2.02 -15.08 20.83
N LYS A 322 -3.15 -14.78 21.45
CA LYS A 322 -3.30 -14.72 22.91
C LYS A 322 -4.10 -15.92 23.39
N GLU A 323 -3.60 -16.61 24.40
CA GLU A 323 -4.27 -17.72 25.07
C GLU A 323 -4.19 -17.52 26.58
N GLY A 324 -5.32 -17.16 27.19
CA GLY A 324 -5.34 -16.71 28.58
C GLY A 324 -4.44 -15.48 28.76
N ASP A 325 -3.49 -15.57 29.70
CA ASP A 325 -2.53 -14.51 30.00
C ASP A 325 -1.22 -14.62 29.21
N LYS A 326 -1.12 -15.60 28.29
CA LYS A 326 0.09 -15.87 27.51
C LYS A 326 -0.09 -15.47 26.05
N TYR A 327 1.03 -15.18 25.40
CA TYR A 327 1.09 -14.85 23.99
C TYR A 327 2.01 -15.82 23.26
N TYR A 328 1.62 -16.19 22.04
CA TYR A 328 2.32 -17.15 21.22
C TYR A 328 2.53 -16.58 19.83
N ALA A 329 3.76 -16.66 19.32
CA ALA A 329 4.06 -16.43 17.93
C ALA A 329 4.11 -17.76 17.18
N SER A 330 3.43 -17.84 16.03
CA SER A 330 3.31 -19.09 15.29
C SER A 330 3.54 -18.92 13.80
N MET A 331 4.22 -19.89 13.19
CA MET A 331 4.56 -19.87 11.76
C MET A 331 4.73 -21.27 11.17
N SER A 332 4.35 -21.41 9.91
CA SER A 332 4.49 -22.67 9.16
C SER A 332 5.63 -22.56 8.17
N ILE A 333 6.53 -23.55 8.18
CA ILE A 333 7.75 -23.52 7.39
C ILE A 333 8.10 -24.87 6.77
N ASN A 334 8.45 -24.84 5.49
CA ASN A 334 8.81 -26.03 4.72
C ASN A 334 10.33 -26.16 4.59
N HIS A 335 10.84 -27.40 4.67
CA HIS A 335 12.25 -27.77 4.46
C HIS A 335 13.25 -26.82 5.13
N ASN A 336 13.21 -26.69 6.46
CA ASN A 336 13.72 -25.47 7.08
C ASN A 336 14.79 -25.62 8.19
N ASN A 337 15.97 -25.07 7.90
CA ASN A 337 17.07 -24.85 8.84
C ASN A 337 16.70 -23.94 10.02
N THR A 338 15.80 -22.97 9.86
CA THR A 338 15.37 -22.11 10.97
C THR A 338 14.59 -22.92 12.01
N CYS A 339 13.73 -23.85 11.59
CA CYS A 339 13.03 -24.72 12.53
C CYS A 339 14.00 -25.67 13.24
N TYR A 340 14.94 -26.27 12.51
CA TYR A 340 16.05 -27.03 13.10
C TYR A 340 16.78 -26.22 14.17
N ASN A 341 17.23 -25.01 13.82
CA ASN A 341 17.96 -24.15 14.74
C ASN A 341 17.11 -23.75 15.96
N ALA A 342 15.83 -23.44 15.76
CA ALA A 342 14.92 -23.06 16.84
C ALA A 342 14.72 -24.23 17.82
N VAL A 343 14.42 -25.43 17.31
CA VAL A 343 14.16 -26.62 18.14
C VAL A 343 15.43 -27.12 18.82
N MET A 344 16.56 -27.16 18.11
CA MET A 344 17.81 -27.69 18.65
C MET A 344 18.57 -26.70 19.54
N ASN A 345 18.47 -25.39 19.26
CA ASN A 345 19.26 -24.36 19.94
C ASN A 345 18.44 -23.40 20.82
N GLY A 346 17.11 -23.52 20.84
CA GLY A 346 16.18 -22.95 21.84
C GLY A 346 15.92 -21.44 21.77
N ASP A 347 16.95 -20.64 21.47
CA ASP A 347 16.84 -19.18 21.46
C ASP A 347 16.34 -18.66 20.10
N VAL A 348 15.18 -18.02 20.11
CA VAL A 348 14.60 -17.33 18.95
C VAL A 348 14.34 -15.86 19.27
N ARG A 349 14.63 -14.98 18.31
CA ARG A 349 14.26 -13.57 18.39
C ARG A 349 13.42 -13.20 17.20
N LEU A 350 12.22 -12.71 17.43
CA LEU A 350 11.33 -12.27 16.37
C LEU A 350 11.37 -10.74 16.31
N ASN A 351 11.33 -10.19 15.11
CA ASN A 351 11.23 -8.74 14.91
C ASN A 351 10.04 -8.46 14.01
N TYR A 352 9.27 -7.44 14.37
CA TYR A 352 8.19 -6.88 13.56
C TYR A 352 8.53 -5.42 13.28
N TYR A 353 8.41 -5.01 12.03
CA TYR A 353 8.80 -3.66 11.61
C TYR A 353 7.88 -3.10 10.53
N GLU A 354 7.35 -1.92 10.77
CA GLU A 354 6.57 -1.11 9.85
C GLU A 354 7.41 0.10 9.39
N TYR A 355 7.36 0.38 8.09
CA TYR A 355 8.09 1.49 7.48
C TYR A 355 7.17 2.36 6.63
N ASP A 356 7.05 3.64 6.98
CA ASP A 356 6.34 4.63 6.17
C ASP A 356 7.36 5.56 5.48
N PRO A 357 7.58 5.42 4.16
CA PRO A 357 8.53 6.26 3.42
C PRO A 357 8.09 7.72 3.30
N THR A 358 6.84 8.06 3.61
CA THR A 358 6.31 9.43 3.50
C THR A 358 6.62 10.28 4.72
N GLN A 359 7.01 9.67 5.84
CA GLN A 359 7.28 10.37 7.10
C GLN A 359 8.73 10.79 7.25
N SER A 360 8.95 12.04 7.65
CA SER A 360 10.29 12.58 7.92
C SER A 360 10.76 12.32 9.35
N LEU A 361 9.82 12.14 10.29
CA LEU A 361 10.08 11.97 11.71
C LEU A 361 10.31 10.50 12.08
N LYS A 362 11.24 10.27 13.00
CA LYS A 362 11.48 8.96 13.62
C LYS A 362 10.80 8.83 14.99
N VAL A 363 9.98 9.79 15.40
CA VAL A 363 9.59 9.96 16.80
C VAL A 363 8.09 9.72 17.03
N GLY A 364 7.80 9.04 18.15
CA GLY A 364 6.48 9.07 18.79
C GLY A 364 5.50 7.98 18.37
N MET A 365 4.60 7.66 19.30
CA MET A 365 3.38 6.87 19.07
C MET A 365 2.16 7.75 18.75
N GLY A 366 2.24 9.06 19.07
CA GLY A 366 1.16 10.02 18.88
C GLY A 366 1.16 10.77 17.55
N ASP A 367 2.23 10.63 16.75
CA ASP A 367 2.38 11.21 15.42
C ASP A 367 2.77 10.11 14.42
N ASP A 368 2.49 10.30 13.14
CA ASP A 368 2.94 9.39 12.08
C ASP A 368 4.48 9.29 12.09
N ALA A 369 4.98 8.09 12.34
CA ALA A 369 6.41 7.84 12.50
C ALA A 369 6.91 6.96 11.36
N ARG A 370 8.09 7.31 10.82
CA ARG A 370 8.72 6.58 9.71
C ARG A 370 8.98 5.11 10.03
N ASN A 371 9.31 4.81 11.27
CA ASN A 371 9.74 3.49 11.72
C ASN A 371 8.93 3.12 12.95
N ARG A 372 8.24 1.98 12.90
CA ARG A 372 7.59 1.40 14.08
C ARG A 372 7.81 -0.10 14.15
N GLY A 373 7.63 -0.69 15.32
CA GLY A 373 7.75 -2.13 15.45
C GLY A 373 8.08 -2.60 16.85
N ALA A 374 8.43 -3.87 16.94
CA ALA A 374 8.79 -4.52 18.20
C ALA A 374 9.86 -5.58 17.98
N ARG A 375 10.60 -5.87 19.05
CA ARG A 375 11.37 -7.10 19.15
C ARG A 375 10.72 -7.97 20.19
N ILE A 376 10.49 -9.21 19.82
CA ILE A 376 9.78 -10.19 20.62
C ILE A 376 10.79 -11.27 20.98
N LEU A 377 10.97 -11.45 22.28
CA LEU A 377 11.76 -12.50 22.88
C LEU A 377 10.84 -13.67 23.18
N GLY A 378 11.28 -14.88 22.87
CA GLY A 378 10.51 -16.06 23.20
C GLY A 378 11.32 -17.33 23.18
N THR A 379 10.70 -18.37 23.71
CA THR A 379 11.23 -19.73 23.75
C THR A 379 10.35 -20.63 22.92
N VAL A 380 10.94 -21.63 22.27
CA VAL A 380 10.17 -22.60 21.49
C VAL A 380 9.29 -23.42 22.42
N ASP A 381 7.99 -23.43 22.14
CA ASP A 381 7.04 -24.31 22.79
C ASP A 381 7.08 -25.67 22.09
N LEU A 382 7.83 -26.61 22.66
CA LEU A 382 8.03 -27.95 22.10
C LEU A 382 6.79 -28.86 22.22
N GLU A 383 5.82 -28.48 23.04
CA GLU A 383 4.56 -29.20 23.19
C GLU A 383 3.60 -28.82 22.04
N ARG A 384 3.52 -27.52 21.73
CA ARG A 384 2.67 -27.00 20.65
C ARG A 384 3.31 -27.01 19.26
N THR A 385 4.63 -27.04 19.18
CA THR A 385 5.35 -27.14 17.89
C THR A 385 5.08 -28.50 17.25
N ILE A 386 4.89 -28.53 15.92
CA ILE A 386 4.62 -29.75 15.15
C ILE A 386 5.67 -29.93 14.05
N LEU A 387 6.20 -31.15 13.90
CA LEU A 387 7.09 -31.55 12.81
C LEU A 387 6.40 -32.60 11.92
N GLY A 388 6.21 -32.26 10.64
CA GLY A 388 5.51 -33.09 9.64
C GLY A 388 6.46 -33.72 8.62
N ASN A 389 6.02 -34.82 7.99
CA ASN A 389 6.83 -35.59 7.04
C ASN A 389 6.92 -34.93 5.64
N ALA A 390 5.81 -34.34 5.21
CA ALA A 390 5.64 -33.77 3.88
C ALA A 390 5.21 -32.31 3.99
N MET A 391 5.29 -31.60 2.87
CA MET A 391 4.87 -30.21 2.77
C MET A 391 3.41 -30.10 3.22
N TRP A 392 3.17 -29.36 4.31
CA TRP A 392 1.85 -29.12 4.90
C TRP A 392 1.10 -30.33 5.51
N ASP A 393 1.76 -31.48 5.71
CA ASP A 393 1.16 -32.62 6.45
C ASP A 393 1.31 -32.43 7.97
N PHE A 394 0.45 -31.57 8.53
CA PHE A 394 0.36 -31.37 9.98
C PHE A 394 -0.73 -32.24 10.65
N ALA A 395 -1.56 -32.91 9.85
CA ALA A 395 -2.59 -33.83 10.35
C ALA A 395 -1.97 -35.13 10.88
N ASN A 396 -0.84 -35.54 10.32
CA ASN A 396 -0.09 -36.73 10.74
C ASN A 396 1.32 -36.33 11.20
N PRO A 397 1.44 -35.69 12.39
CA PRO A 397 2.73 -35.26 12.90
C PRO A 397 3.67 -36.46 13.13
N ILE A 398 4.96 -36.29 12.83
CA ILE A 398 5.99 -37.24 13.24
C ILE A 398 6.36 -36.98 14.70
N TYR A 399 6.44 -35.70 15.07
CA TYR A 399 6.73 -35.23 16.42
C TYR A 399 5.87 -34.00 16.75
N GLY A 400 5.55 -33.80 18.02
CA GLY A 400 4.71 -32.68 18.46
C GLY A 400 3.22 -32.94 18.29
N GLY A 401 2.39 -32.10 18.94
CA GLY A 401 0.93 -32.24 18.88
C GLY A 401 0.46 -33.64 19.31
N SER A 402 -0.29 -34.33 18.43
CA SER A 402 -0.80 -35.67 18.72
C SER A 402 0.27 -36.78 18.74
N ALA A 403 1.48 -36.52 18.23
CA ALA A 403 2.61 -37.46 18.28
C ALA A 403 3.40 -37.40 19.60
N GLY A 404 3.02 -36.50 20.52
CA GLY A 404 3.71 -36.29 21.80
C GLY A 404 4.82 -35.24 21.72
N GLU A 405 5.33 -34.84 22.90
CA GLU A 405 6.31 -33.77 23.06
C GLU A 405 7.58 -33.99 22.22
N ILE A 406 8.08 -32.93 21.59
CA ILE A 406 9.35 -32.97 20.85
C ILE A 406 10.50 -33.05 21.85
N VAL A 407 11.31 -34.11 21.74
CA VAL A 407 12.61 -34.21 22.41
C VAL A 407 13.70 -33.92 21.38
N PRO A 408 14.35 -32.73 21.38
CA PRO A 408 15.20 -32.28 20.27
C PRO A 408 16.27 -33.28 19.84
N ASP A 409 16.99 -33.86 20.80
CA ASP A 409 18.07 -34.84 20.54
C ASP A 409 17.59 -36.19 19.97
N GLN A 410 16.27 -36.42 19.90
CA GLN A 410 15.65 -37.64 19.39
C GLN A 410 14.95 -37.44 18.04
N VAL A 411 14.96 -36.22 17.50
CA VAL A 411 14.33 -35.91 16.22
C VAL A 411 15.20 -36.43 15.07
N ASP A 412 14.65 -37.32 14.24
CA ASP A 412 15.25 -37.68 12.96
C ASP A 412 14.90 -36.62 11.91
N TRP A 413 15.78 -35.62 11.78
CA TRP A 413 15.61 -34.51 10.85
C TRP A 413 15.61 -34.92 9.37
N SER A 414 16.03 -36.15 9.03
CA SER A 414 15.91 -36.65 7.65
C SER A 414 14.47 -36.95 7.24
N LEU A 415 13.56 -37.09 8.21
CA LEU A 415 12.14 -37.33 8.01
C LEU A 415 11.31 -36.05 8.03
N VAL A 416 11.86 -34.92 8.51
CA VAL A 416 11.11 -33.67 8.71
C VAL A 416 11.06 -32.86 7.41
N GLY A 417 9.89 -32.80 6.80
CA GLY A 417 9.62 -32.00 5.59
C GLY A 417 8.96 -30.65 5.87
N SER A 418 8.25 -30.51 6.98
CA SER A 418 7.54 -29.29 7.38
C SER A 418 7.56 -29.08 8.90
N CYS A 419 7.36 -27.84 9.32
CA CYS A 419 7.40 -27.43 10.70
C CYS A 419 6.37 -26.33 10.98
N SER A 420 5.47 -26.56 11.92
CA SER A 420 4.63 -25.54 12.52
C SER A 420 5.27 -25.12 13.83
N LEU A 421 6.09 -24.07 13.77
CA LEU A 421 6.88 -23.57 14.91
C LEU A 421 6.01 -22.68 15.79
N VAL A 422 5.98 -22.97 17.09
CA VAL A 422 5.30 -22.17 18.10
C VAL A 422 6.32 -21.64 19.10
N VAL A 423 6.25 -20.34 19.37
CA VAL A 423 7.16 -19.62 20.27
C VAL A 423 6.31 -18.95 21.35
N GLU A 424 6.52 -19.32 22.61
CA GLU A 424 5.92 -18.59 23.74
C GLU A 424 6.64 -17.25 23.90
N VAL A 425 5.89 -16.15 23.93
CA VAL A 425 6.44 -14.81 24.10
C VAL A 425 6.75 -14.58 25.57
N GLU A 426 8.04 -14.39 25.86
CA GLU A 426 8.55 -14.13 27.22
C GLU A 426 8.83 -12.64 27.46
N GLY A 427 8.96 -11.86 26.38
CA GLY A 427 9.23 -10.44 26.50
C GLY A 427 9.02 -9.68 25.20
N ILE A 428 8.59 -8.43 25.32
CA ILE A 428 8.58 -7.47 24.23
C ILE A 428 9.49 -6.32 24.63
N ILE A 429 10.48 -6.03 23.79
CA ILE A 429 11.48 -5.00 24.04
C ILE A 429 11.52 -4.01 22.87
N PRO A 430 12.01 -2.77 23.09
CA PRO A 430 11.90 -1.73 22.09
C PRO A 430 12.71 -2.05 20.83
N LEU A 431 12.32 -1.53 19.66
CA LEU A 431 12.93 -1.87 18.36
C LEU A 431 14.39 -1.38 18.21
N GLY A 432 14.71 -0.21 18.78
CA GLY A 432 16.07 0.35 18.87
C GLY A 432 16.50 1.36 17.82
#